data_AF-A0A0G3BVY4-F1
#
_entry.id   AF-A0A0G3BVY4-F1
#
_cell.length_a   1.000
_cell.length_b   1.000
_cell.length_c   1.000
_cell.angle_alpha   90.00
_cell.angle_beta   90.00
_cell.angle_gamma   90.00
#
_symmetry.space_group_name_H-M   'P 1'
#
loop_
_entity.id
_entity.type
_entity.pdbx_description
1 polymer ?
#
loop_
_entity_poly.entity_id
_entity_poly.type
_entity_poly.pdbx_seq_one_letter_code
_entity_poly.pdbx_strand_id
1 'polypeptide(L)' 'MWAQIIVWIVTTVLSALLAPKPRTQEAQPGQIGDKDVPIASQDAPIPVLFGTRVISGPNVVWYGDVQVKPIKKKGGGKK' A
#
# COMPACT_ATOMS: atom_id res chain seq x y z
N MET A 1 20.04 -27.92 22.96
CA MET A 1 18.98 -27.49 22.02
C MET A 1 17.94 -26.58 22.67
N TRP A 2 17.34 -26.95 23.79
CA TRP A 2 16.31 -26.12 24.46
C TRP A 2 16.76 -24.70 24.85
N ALA A 3 17.98 -24.54 25.35
CA ALA A 3 18.53 -23.20 25.65
C ALA A 3 18.63 -22.29 24.41
N GLN A 4 18.97 -22.84 23.25
CA GLN A 4 19.05 -22.10 21.99
C GLN A 4 17.66 -21.62 21.54
N ILE A 5 16.64 -22.46 21.71
CA ILE A 5 15.24 -22.13 21.40
C ILE A 5 14.74 -21.00 22.30
N ILE A 6 15.04 -21.06 23.60
CA ILE A 6 14.64 -20.02 24.56
C ILE A 6 15.29 -18.68 24.20
N VAL A 7 16.59 -18.67 23.90
CA VAL A 7 17.30 -17.45 23.48
C VAL A 7 16.68 -16.87 22.21
N TRP A 8 16.34 -17.71 21.22
CA TRP A 8 15.72 -17.26 19.98
C TRP A 8 14.33 -16.63 20.18
N ILE A 9 13.51 -17.19 21.07
CA ILE A 9 12.20 -16.63 21.42
C ILE A 9 12.40 -15.26 22.08
N VAL A 10 13.29 -15.17 23.06
CA VAL A 10 13.54 -13.93 23.81
C VAL A 10 14.06 -12.83 22.89
N THR A 11 15.01 -13.12 22.01
CA THR A 11 15.57 -12.13 21.07
C THR A 11 14.54 -11.67 20.04
N THR A 12 13.66 -12.57 19.56
CA THR A 12 12.59 -12.22 18.61
C THR A 12 11.55 -11.31 19.27
N VAL A 13 11.17 -11.58 20.52
CA VAL A 13 10.23 -10.75 21.28
C VAL A 13 10.84 -9.37 21.56
N LEU A 14 12.10 -9.32 21.99
CA LEU A 14 12.81 -8.05 22.19
C LEU A 14 12.91 -7.24 20.87
N SER A 15 13.22 -7.89 19.76
CA SER A 15 13.25 -7.25 18.44
C SER A 15 11.90 -6.66 18.04
N ALA A 16 10.80 -7.38 18.28
CA ALA A 16 9.45 -6.89 18.00
C ALA A 16 9.02 -5.73 18.90
N LEU A 17 9.46 -5.72 20.17
CA LEU A 17 9.14 -4.65 21.12
C LEU A 17 9.97 -3.38 20.91
N LEU A 18 11.24 -3.53 20.52
CA LEU A 18 12.14 -2.43 20.21
C LEU A 18 12.01 -1.97 18.76
N ALA A 19 11.22 -2.68 17.94
CA ALA A 19 10.99 -2.31 16.55
C ALA A 19 10.45 -0.86 16.50
N PRO A 20 11.07 0.03 15.71
CA PRO A 20 10.62 1.39 15.60
C PRO A 20 9.18 1.41 15.11
N LYS A 21 8.31 2.11 15.84
CA LYS A 21 6.90 2.25 15.45
C LYS A 21 6.85 2.82 14.03
N PRO A 22 6.10 2.20 13.10
CA PRO A 22 6.07 2.67 11.72
C PRO A 22 5.65 4.13 11.69
N ARG A 23 6.44 4.97 11.00
CA ARG A 23 6.26 6.41 10.86
C ARG A 23 5.05 6.71 9.99
N THR A 24 3.87 6.40 10.52
CA THR A 24 2.57 6.68 9.92
C THR A 24 2.22 8.16 9.96
N GLN A 25 2.95 8.95 10.77
CA GLN A 25 2.80 10.41 10.87
C GLN A 25 3.44 11.15 9.68
N GLU A 26 4.41 10.55 9.00
CA GLU A 26 5.10 11.12 7.83
C GLU A 26 4.61 10.50 6.52
N ALA A 27 3.42 9.88 6.54
CA ALA A 27 2.82 9.36 5.32
C ALA A 27 2.45 10.54 4.42
N GLN A 28 3.33 10.87 3.48
CA GLN A 28 3.06 11.84 2.44
C GLN A 28 2.11 11.21 1.42
N PRO A 29 1.15 11.97 0.87
CA PRO A 29 0.38 11.50 -0.27
C PRO A 29 1.32 11.05 -1.37
N GLY A 30 1.25 9.77 -1.76
CA GLY A 30 2.15 9.25 -2.79
C GLY A 30 2.03 10.08 -4.06
N GLN A 31 3.15 10.44 -4.69
CA GLN A 31 3.10 11.26 -5.89
C GLN A 31 2.37 10.52 -7.01
N ILE A 32 1.78 11.28 -7.94
CA ILE A 32 1.03 10.70 -9.07
C ILE A 32 1.98 9.94 -10.00
N GLY A 33 3.24 10.39 -10.13
CA GLY A 33 4.27 9.72 -10.94
C GLY A 33 4.73 8.36 -10.41
N ASP A 34 4.54 8.08 -9.12
CA ASP A 34 4.90 6.79 -8.51
C ASP A 34 3.78 5.75 -8.62
N LYS A 35 2.63 6.12 -9.21
CA LYS A 35 1.51 5.22 -9.43
C LYS A 35 1.42 4.91 -10.92
N ASP A 36 1.24 3.63 -11.26
CA ASP A 36 0.96 3.16 -12.62
C ASP A 36 -0.44 3.61 -13.08
N VAL A 37 -0.69 4.92 -13.09
CA VAL A 37 -1.90 5.51 -13.65
C VAL A 37 -1.67 5.65 -15.15
N PRO A 38 -2.54 5.07 -15.99
CA PRO A 38 -2.42 5.19 -17.44
C PRO A 38 -2.87 6.60 -17.87
N ILE A 39 -1.94 7.55 -17.79
CA ILE A 39 -2.16 8.96 -18.17
C ILE A 39 -2.39 9.02 -19.68
N ALA A 40 -3.38 9.80 -20.10
CA ALA A 40 -3.65 10.05 -21.51
C ALA A 40 -2.42 10.69 -22.19
N SER A 41 -1.76 9.94 -23.08
CA SER A 41 -0.79 10.49 -24.03
C SER A 41 -1.52 10.90 -25.30
N GLN A 42 -1.12 12.01 -25.93
CA GLN A 42 -1.70 12.47 -27.20
C GLN A 42 -1.56 11.45 -28.33
N ASP A 43 -0.54 10.58 -28.25
CA ASP A 43 -0.25 9.56 -29.26
C ASP A 43 -0.87 8.19 -28.94
N ALA A 44 -1.54 8.03 -27.78
CA ALA A 44 -2.12 6.75 -27.39
C ALA A 44 -3.53 6.56 -27.99
N PRO A 45 -3.78 5.48 -28.76
CA PRO A 45 -5.12 5.21 -29.29
C PRO A 45 -6.14 4.96 -28.17
N ILE A 46 -7.40 5.37 -28.39
CA ILE A 46 -8.50 5.16 -27.44
C ILE A 46 -9.08 3.76 -27.63
N PRO A 47 -8.95 2.84 -26.65
CA PRO A 47 -9.49 1.50 -26.78
C PRO A 47 -11.02 1.50 -26.69
N VAL A 48 -11.69 0.84 -27.65
CA VAL A 48 -13.14 0.62 -27.66
C VAL A 48 -13.41 -0.88 -27.57
N LEU A 49 -14.12 -1.30 -26.52
CA LEU A 49 -14.45 -2.69 -26.28
C LEU A 49 -15.94 -2.95 -26.56
N PHE A 50 -16.22 -3.96 -27.37
CA PHE A 50 -17.57 -4.53 -27.50
C PHE A 50 -17.64 -5.83 -26.69
N GLY A 51 -18.48 -5.87 -25.65
CA GLY A 51 -18.61 -6.99 -24.72
C GLY A 51 -18.06 -6.70 -23.32
N THR A 52 -17.77 -7.73 -22.51
CA THR A 52 -17.28 -7.59 -21.13
C THR A 52 -15.86 -8.13 -20.97
N ARG A 53 -14.90 -7.24 -20.71
CA ARG A 53 -13.48 -7.53 -20.44
C ARG A 53 -12.86 -6.43 -19.59
N VAL A 54 -11.77 -6.77 -18.91
CA VAL A 54 -10.94 -5.82 -18.16
C VAL A 54 -9.96 -5.14 -19.11
N ILE A 55 -9.92 -3.81 -19.11
CA ILE A 55 -8.95 -3.00 -19.87
C ILE A 55 -7.85 -2.58 -18.89
N SER A 56 -6.62 -3.03 -19.15
CA SER A 56 -5.45 -2.75 -18.30
C SER A 56 -4.83 -1.36 -18.53
N GLY A 57 -5.15 -0.70 -19.64
CA GLY A 57 -4.65 0.63 -20.00
C GLY A 57 -5.75 1.56 -20.52
N PRO A 58 -6.67 2.03 -19.65
CA PRO A 58 -7.61 3.08 -20.02
C PRO A 58 -6.92 4.43 -20.20
N ASN A 59 -7.46 5.30 -21.05
CA ASN A 59 -6.96 6.67 -21.17
C ASN A 59 -7.55 7.55 -20.05
N VAL A 60 -6.73 7.90 -19.06
CA VAL A 60 -7.13 8.76 -17.93
C VAL A 60 -6.68 10.20 -18.18
N VAL A 61 -7.65 11.09 -18.40
CA VAL A 61 -7.41 12.52 -18.73
C VAL A 61 -7.06 13.35 -17.50
N TRP A 62 -7.57 12.98 -16.32
CA TRP A 62 -7.27 13.65 -15.07
C TRP A 62 -7.22 12.67 -13.93
N TYR A 63 -6.18 12.79 -13.10
CA TYR A 63 -6.00 12.02 -11.87
C TYR A 63 -5.49 12.98 -10.78
N GLY A 64 -6.16 13.00 -9.63
CA GLY A 64 -5.88 13.95 -8.55
C GLY A 64 -6.52 13.53 -7.23
N ASP A 65 -6.47 14.42 -6.23
CA ASP A 65 -6.95 14.17 -4.86
C ASP A 65 -6.33 12.90 -4.22
N VAL A 66 -5.02 12.74 -4.38
CA VAL A 66 -4.31 11.68 -3.66
C VAL A 66 -4.29 12.05 -2.18
N GLN A 67 -4.95 11.23 -1.37
CA GLN A 67 -5.06 11.44 0.06
C GLN A 67 -4.54 10.24 0.82
N VAL A 68 -3.95 10.50 1.99
CA VAL A 68 -3.54 9.47 2.92
C VAL A 68 -4.67 9.22 3.91
N LYS A 69 -5.28 8.03 3.84
CA LYS A 69 -6.26 7.58 4.83
C LYS A 69 -5.61 6.56 5.75
N PRO A 70 -5.55 6.81 7.08
CA PRO A 70 -5.04 5.83 8.01
C PRO A 70 -5.98 4.62 8.06
N ILE A 71 -5.42 3.41 7.97
CA ILE A 71 -6.17 2.17 8.17
C ILE A 71 -6.51 2.07 9.67
N LYS A 72 -7.69 2.57 10.04
CA LYS A 72 -8.23 2.41 11.39
C LYS A 72 -8.82 1.02 11.50
N LYS A 73 -8.06 0.05 11.99
CA LYS A 73 -8.65 -1.18 12.53
C LYS A 73 -9.49 -0.75 13.74
N LYS A 74 -10.82 -0.92 13.69
CA LYS A 74 -11.62 -0.92 14.94
C LYS A 74 -11.00 -2.03 15.79
N GLY A 75 -10.27 -1.63 16.84
CA GLY A 75 -9.62 -2.56 17.73
C GLY A 75 -10.68 -3.51 18.26
N GLY A 76 -10.62 -4.77 17.82
CA GLY A 76 -11.22 -5.87 18.54
C GLY A 76 -10.45 -6.03 19.84
N GLY A 77 -10.69 -5.12 20.78
CA GLY A 77 -10.39 -5.36 22.18
C GLY A 77 -11.25 -6.55 22.58
N LYS A 78 -10.62 -7.71 22.67
CA LYS A 78 -11.23 -8.84 23.38
C LYS A 78 -11.42 -8.39 24.82
N LYS A 79 -12.68 -8.36 25.25
CA LYS A 79 -13.01 -8.60 26.66
C LYS A 79 -12.52 -9.99 27.04
#